data_AF-A0A5Q0BF91-F1
#
_entry.id   AF-A0A5Q0BF91-F1
#
_cell.length_a   1.000
_cell.length_b   1.000
_cell.length_c   1.000
_cell.angle_alpha   90.00
_cell.angle_beta   90.00
_cell.angle_gamma   90.00
#
_symmetry.space_group_name_H-M   'P 1'
#
loop_
_entity.id
_entity.type
_entity.pdbx_description
1 polymer ?
#
loop_
_entity_poly.entity_id
_entity_poly.type
_entity_poly.pdbx_seq_one_letter_code
_entity_poly.pdbx_strand_id
1 'polypeptide(L)' 'MTGTTASPNQIECVDYIIQELTQNGVMEIDRLNQTPFIDINPLGPEGVFPSAKVDRLVEALSEIRSRAA' A
#
# COMPACT_ATOMS: atom_id res chain seq x y z
N MET A 1 -3.54 9.12 21.04
CA MET A 1 -3.32 8.86 19.61
C MET A 1 -4.34 9.69 18.84
N THR A 2 -3.94 10.80 18.24
CA THR A 2 -4.83 11.64 17.44
C THR A 2 -5.00 10.97 16.08
N GLY A 3 -6.17 10.39 15.82
CA GLY A 3 -6.53 9.93 14.48
C GLY A 3 -6.74 11.15 13.59
N THR A 4 -5.98 11.26 12.50
CA THR A 4 -6.21 12.25 11.44
C THR A 4 -7.15 11.66 10.40
N THR A 5 -8.04 12.45 9.83
CA THR A 5 -8.84 12.02 8.67
C THR A 5 -7.93 11.72 7.48
N ALA A 6 -8.04 10.53 6.90
CA ALA A 6 -7.28 10.15 5.70
C ALA A 6 -7.84 10.86 4.46
N SER A 7 -6.98 11.14 3.47
CA SER A 7 -7.44 11.67 2.18
C SER A 7 -8.10 10.58 1.32
N PRO A 8 -8.93 10.94 0.33
CA PRO A 8 -9.52 9.96 -0.60
C PRO A 8 -8.45 9.07 -1.27
N ASN A 9 -7.36 9.66 -1.77
CA ASN A 9 -6.26 8.90 -2.39
C ASN A 9 -5.59 7.93 -1.40
N GLN A 10 -5.49 8.29 -0.11
CA GLN A 10 -4.94 7.40 0.91
C GLN A 10 -5.86 6.21 1.19
N ILE A 11 -7.17 6.44 1.23
CA ILE A 11 -8.18 5.39 1.41
C ILE A 11 -8.15 4.44 0.21
N GLU A 12 -8.23 4.99 -1.01
CA GLU A 12 -8.23 4.22 -2.24
C GLU A 12 -6.96 3.38 -2.40
N CYS A 13 -5.79 3.94 -2.08
CA CYS A 13 -4.53 3.18 -2.10
C CYS A 13 -4.55 2.00 -1.11
N VAL A 14 -5.07 2.18 0.10
CA VAL A 14 -5.18 1.09 1.09
C VAL A 14 -6.19 0.03 0.64
N ASP A 15 -7.32 0.44 0.07
CA ASP A 15 -8.35 -0.47 -0.42
C ASP A 15 -7.81 -1.39 -1.51
N TYR A 16 -7.02 -0.88 -2.46
CA TYR A 16 -6.37 -1.72 -3.48
C TYR A 16 -5.37 -2.71 -2.87
N ILE A 17 -4.61 -2.30 -1.85
CA ILE A 17 -3.69 -3.21 -1.16
C ILE A 17 -4.44 -4.34 -0.47
N ILE A 18 -5.51 -4.01 0.24
CA ILE A 18 -6.37 -5.00 0.90
C ILE A 18 -6.97 -5.94 -0.14
N GLN A 19 -7.46 -5.42 -1.27
CA GLN A 19 -8.04 -6.23 -2.33
C GLN A 19 -7.04 -7.26 -2.88
N GLU A 20 -5.84 -6.82 -3.23
CA GLU A 20 -4.77 -7.68 -3.75
C GLU A 20 -4.37 -8.76 -2.74
N LEU A 21 -4.17 -8.39 -1.48
CA LEU A 21 -3.86 -9.36 -0.41
C LEU A 21 -5.02 -10.33 -0.18
N THR A 22 -6.26 -9.89 -0.29
CA THR A 22 -7.44 -10.75 -0.12
C THR A 22 -7.58 -11.74 -1.28
N GLN A 23 -7.27 -11.31 -2.50
CA GLN A 23 -7.41 -12.14 -3.71
C GLN A 23 -6.26 -13.13 -3.85
N ASN A 24 -5.03 -12.69 -3.59
CA ASN A 24 -3.82 -13.46 -3.90
C ASN A 24 -3.14 -14.03 -2.65
N GLY A 25 -3.55 -13.61 -1.44
CA GLY A 25 -2.91 -13.96 -0.17
C GLY A 25 -1.60 -13.21 0.12
N VAL A 26 -0.86 -12.85 -0.93
CA VAL A 26 0.38 -12.08 -0.88
C VAL A 26 0.39 -11.00 -1.96
N MET A 27 1.25 -9.99 -1.78
CA MET A 27 1.51 -8.94 -2.76
C MET A 27 3.02 -8.74 -2.90
N GLU A 28 3.51 -8.69 -4.13
CA GLU A 28 4.88 -8.29 -4.43
C GLU A 28 5.07 -6.77 -4.30
N ILE A 29 6.18 -6.32 -3.71
CA ILE A 29 6.43 -4.90 -3.43
C ILE A 29 6.41 -4.05 -4.73
N ASP A 30 6.94 -4.59 -5.82
CA ASP A 30 6.97 -3.92 -7.13
C ASP A 30 5.57 -3.58 -7.66
N ARG A 31 4.52 -4.24 -7.17
CA ARG A 31 3.11 -3.94 -7.50
C ARG A 31 2.72 -2.52 -7.15
N LEU A 32 3.31 -1.93 -6.11
CA LEU A 32 3.05 -0.56 -5.68
C LEU A 32 3.45 0.49 -6.73
N ASN A 33 4.28 0.12 -7.70
CA ASN A 33 4.73 0.98 -8.80
C ASN A 33 3.96 0.74 -10.11
N GLN A 34 2.79 0.09 -10.04
CA GLN A 34 1.97 -0.25 -11.20
C GLN A 34 0.55 0.30 -11.04
N THR A 35 -0.23 0.30 -12.13
CA THR A 35 -1.68 0.53 -12.08
C THR A 35 -2.32 -0.48 -11.12
N PRO A 36 -3.22 -0.07 -10.20
CA PRO A 36 -3.87 1.26 -10.12
C PRO A 36 -3.12 2.32 -9.29
N PHE A 37 -2.03 1.97 -8.58
CA PHE A 37 -1.35 2.89 -7.66
C PHE A 37 -0.77 4.12 -8.36
N ILE A 38 -0.14 3.94 -9.52
CA ILE A 38 0.42 5.05 -10.30
C ILE A 38 -0.65 5.92 -10.97
N ASP A 39 -1.87 5.41 -11.10
CA ASP A 39 -3.02 6.17 -11.60
C ASP A 39 -3.61 7.08 -10.51
N ILE A 40 -3.48 6.69 -9.22
CA ILE A 40 -3.82 7.54 -8.07
C ILE A 40 -2.80 8.69 -7.94
N ASN A 41 -1.51 8.39 -8.08
CA ASN A 41 -0.43 9.37 -8.08
C ASN A 41 0.77 8.83 -8.89
N PRO A 42 1.39 9.61 -9.80
CA PRO A 42 2.53 9.14 -10.60
C PRO A 42 3.74 8.63 -9.80
N LEU A 43 3.88 9.02 -8.53
CA LEU A 43 4.93 8.53 -7.62
C LEU A 43 4.48 7.29 -6.80
N GLY A 44 3.31 6.72 -7.10
CA GLY A 44 2.71 5.64 -6.33
C GLY A 44 2.45 6.05 -4.87
N PRO A 45 2.57 5.13 -3.91
CA PRO A 45 2.35 5.41 -2.49
C PRO A 45 3.21 6.54 -1.91
N GLU A 46 4.43 6.76 -2.42
CA GLU A 46 5.31 7.87 -1.99
C GLU A 46 4.72 9.24 -2.29
N GLY A 47 3.86 9.35 -3.30
CA GLY A 47 3.12 10.58 -3.59
C GLY A 47 1.85 10.76 -2.75
N VAL A 48 1.43 9.74 -2.02
CA VAL A 48 0.15 9.68 -1.28
C VAL A 48 0.34 9.67 0.23
N PHE A 49 1.44 9.08 0.70
CA PHE A 49 1.78 8.96 2.11
C PHE A 49 3.16 9.57 2.40
N PRO A 50 3.40 10.05 3.63
CA PRO A 50 4.76 10.34 4.08
C PRO A 50 5.64 9.08 3.98
N SER A 51 6.89 9.22 3.57
CA SER A 51 7.80 8.07 3.34
C SER A 51 7.91 7.14 4.55
N ALA A 52 7.93 7.65 5.78
CA ALA A 52 7.94 6.81 6.98
C ALA A 52 6.69 5.89 7.12
N LYS A 53 5.56 6.22 6.48
CA LYS A 53 4.40 5.33 6.39
C LYS A 53 4.52 4.35 5.23
N VAL A 54 5.16 4.74 4.12
CA VAL A 54 5.45 3.85 3.00
C VAL A 54 6.45 2.78 3.42
N ASP A 55 7.50 3.13 4.15
CA ASP A 55 8.47 2.17 4.71
C ASP A 55 7.76 1.11 5.56
N ARG A 56 6.86 1.53 6.46
CA ARG A 56 6.06 0.63 7.29
C ARG A 56 5.10 -0.24 6.48
N LEU A 57 4.55 0.29 5.39
CA LEU A 57 3.71 -0.48 4.48
C LEU A 57 4.51 -1.58 3.80
N VAL A 58 5.70 -1.26 3.27
CA VAL A 58 6.60 -2.23 2.63
C VAL A 58 7.07 -3.31 3.61
N GLU A 59 7.37 -2.93 4.85
CA GLU A 59 7.70 -3.86 5.93
C GLU A 59 6.53 -4.82 6.22
N ALA A 60 5.31 -4.29 6.37
CA ALA A 60 4.12 -5.10 6.63
C ALA A 60 3.84 -6.09 5.48
N LEU A 61 3.98 -5.67 4.22
CA LEU A 61 3.82 -6.56 3.06
C LEU A 61 4.88 -7.66 3.05
N SER A 62 6.13 -7.31 3.38
CA SER A 62 7.24 -8.27 3.48
C SER A 62 6.99 -9.31 4.57
N GLU A 63 6.49 -8.88 5.73
CA GLU A 63 6.10 -9.80 6.81
C GLU A 63 4.99 -10.75 6.40
N ILE A 64 3.94 -10.25 5.73
CA ILE A 64 2.82 -11.08 5.26
C ILE A 64 3.34 -12.16 4.30
N ARG A 65 4.16 -11.78 3.32
CA ARG A 65 4.78 -12.72 2.38
C ARG A 65 5.65 -13.75 3.10
N SER A 66 6.43 -13.34 4.10
CA SER A 66 7.26 -14.26 4.90
C SER A 66 6.44 -15.27 5.70
N ARG A 67 5.21 -14.93 6.10
CA ARG A 67 4.32 -15.84 6.85
C ARG A 67 3.53 -16.80 5.94
N ALA A 68 3.46 -16.49 4.65
CA ALA A 68 2.77 -17.31 3.64
C ALA A 68 3.70 -18.35 2.97
N ALA A 69 5.02 -18.19 3.11
CA ALA A 69 6.05 -19.13 2.62
C ALA A 69 6.20 -20.36 3.54
#